data_AF-A0A3D3PAZ3-F1
#
_entry.id   AF-A0A3D3PAZ3-F1
#
_cell.length_a   1.000
_cell.length_b   1.000
_cell.length_c   1.000
_cell.angle_alpha   90.00
_cell.angle_beta   90.00
_cell.angle_gamma   90.00
#
_symmetry.space_group_name_H-M   'P 1'
#
loop_
_entity.id
_entity.type
_entity.pdbx_description
1 polymer ?
#
loop_
_entity_poly.entity_id
_entity_poly.type
_entity_poly.pdbx_seq_one_letter_code
_entity_poly.pdbx_strand_id
1 'polypeptide(L)'
;MRKVLAFLVITGFIFILLTGSSAYDDSVGFTNTLNYYKNGASSFVASNKKLNAALMGITADTLSVSKAREALKECRLDYKKIEFFTSYFFLSETRFYNAAPKFEVEEPTLELVEPMGLQQIETLLFEDDVLSEKASLIAQSDAMLSSAEDLNSLLYGFKANDAQILESLRIELIRMSVLSISGYDASFLKSGISETAASTEAIQEILRPYI
;
A
#
# COMPACT_ATOMS: atom_id res chain seq x y z
N MET A 1 -24.48 -39.88 -43.73
CA MET A 1 -24.48 -38.40 -43.76
C MET A 1 -25.33 -37.77 -42.66
N ARG A 2 -26.63 -38.07 -42.52
CA ARG A 2 -27.51 -37.48 -41.48
C ARG A 2 -27.02 -37.63 -40.02
N LYS A 3 -26.45 -38.79 -39.67
CA LYS A 3 -25.91 -39.05 -38.31
C LYS A 3 -24.61 -38.29 -38.02
N VAL A 4 -23.78 -38.05 -39.03
CA VAL A 4 -22.52 -37.28 -38.91
C VAL A 4 -22.83 -35.79 -38.77
N LEU A 5 -23.82 -35.29 -39.51
CA LEU A 5 -24.30 -33.91 -39.40
C LEU A 5 -24.92 -33.63 -38.02
N ALA A 6 -25.72 -34.57 -37.49
CA ALA A 6 -26.29 -34.45 -36.15
C ALA A 6 -25.20 -34.45 -35.06
N PHE A 7 -24.15 -35.26 -35.21
CA PHE A 7 -23.03 -35.29 -34.28
C PHE A 7 -22.25 -33.97 -34.28
N LEU A 8 -22.00 -33.39 -35.46
CA LEU A 8 -21.30 -32.10 -35.60
C LEU A 8 -22.11 -30.92 -35.04
N VAL A 9 -23.43 -30.94 -35.15
CA VAL A 9 -24.30 -29.90 -34.57
C VAL A 9 -24.31 -30.00 -33.04
N ILE A 10 -24.34 -31.21 -32.48
CA ILE A 10 -24.29 -31.43 -31.03
C ILE A 10 -22.92 -31.03 -30.45
N THR A 11 -21.82 -31.40 -31.11
CA THR A 11 -20.48 -30.98 -30.66
C THR A 11 -20.27 -29.48 -30.80
N GLY A 12 -20.81 -28.85 -31.85
CA GLY A 12 -20.83 -27.39 -31.98
C GLY A 12 -21.60 -26.69 -30.86
N PHE A 13 -22.77 -27.22 -30.47
CA PHE A 13 -23.56 -26.70 -29.35
C PHE A 13 -22.85 -26.87 -28.00
N ILE A 14 -22.18 -28.00 -27.78
CA ILE A 14 -21.39 -28.25 -26.56
C ILE A 14 -20.18 -27.29 -26.51
N PHE A 15 -19.53 -27.02 -27.63
CA PHE A 15 -18.43 -26.06 -27.70
C PHE A 15 -18.90 -24.64 -27.39
N ILE A 16 -20.08 -24.24 -27.91
CA ILE A 16 -20.69 -22.93 -27.62
C ILE A 16 -21.08 -22.81 -26.13
N LEU A 17 -21.62 -23.87 -25.54
CA LEU A 17 -21.94 -23.93 -24.10
C LEU A 17 -20.69 -23.91 -23.21
N LEU A 18 -19.56 -24.44 -23.68
CA LEU A 18 -18.27 -24.39 -22.98
C LEU A 18 -17.51 -23.07 -23.17
N THR A 19 -17.79 -22.32 -24.24
CA THR A 19 -17.25 -20.97 -24.46
C THR A 19 -18.11 -19.86 -23.84
N GLY A 20 -19.23 -20.21 -23.23
CA GLY A 20 -20.25 -19.31 -22.71
C GLY A 20 -20.17 -19.06 -21.20
N SER A 21 -18.97 -18.87 -20.65
CA SER A 21 -18.82 -18.18 -19.37
C SER A 21 -17.73 -17.14 -19.54
N SER A 22 -18.13 -15.99 -20.11
CA SER A 22 -17.41 -14.74 -19.87
C SER A 22 -17.27 -14.63 -18.36
N ALA A 23 -16.04 -14.79 -17.87
CA ALA A 23 -15.72 -14.74 -16.47
C ALA A 23 -16.04 -13.32 -15.96
N TYR A 24 -17.20 -13.17 -15.33
CA TYR A 24 -17.44 -12.28 -14.18
C TYR A 24 -16.77 -10.89 -14.29
N ASP A 25 -17.22 -10.04 -15.23
CA ASP A 25 -16.63 -8.70 -15.49
C ASP A 25 -17.46 -7.53 -14.90
N ASP A 26 -18.34 -7.80 -13.93
CA ASP A 26 -19.19 -6.78 -13.27
C ASP A 26 -18.79 -6.57 -11.79
N SER A 27 -17.50 -6.35 -11.50
CA SER A 27 -17.11 -5.91 -10.16
C SER A 27 -17.50 -4.43 -9.97
N VAL A 28 -18.52 -4.20 -9.15
CA VAL A 28 -19.12 -2.88 -8.89
C VAL A 28 -18.08 -1.92 -8.31
N GLY A 29 -17.18 -2.43 -7.48
CA GLY A 29 -16.16 -1.60 -6.82
C GLY A 29 -14.85 -1.47 -7.57
N PHE A 30 -14.58 -2.26 -8.62
CA PHE A 30 -13.23 -2.37 -9.18
C PHE A 30 -12.73 -1.07 -9.81
N THR A 31 -13.50 -0.46 -10.72
CA THR A 31 -13.08 0.78 -11.38
C THR A 31 -12.88 1.92 -10.37
N ASN A 32 -13.78 2.04 -9.38
CA ASN A 32 -13.64 3.03 -8.31
C ASN A 32 -12.36 2.80 -7.49
N THR A 33 -12.13 1.55 -7.07
CA THR A 33 -10.96 1.17 -6.26
C THR A 33 -9.66 1.40 -7.00
N LEU A 34 -9.59 1.01 -8.27
CA LEU A 34 -8.39 1.17 -9.08
C LEU A 34 -8.08 2.65 -9.32
N ASN A 35 -9.09 3.48 -9.58
CA ASN A 35 -8.90 4.92 -9.76
C ASN A 35 -8.48 5.59 -8.45
N TYR A 36 -9.11 5.25 -7.33
CA TYR A 36 -8.75 5.76 -6.01
C TYR A 36 -7.30 5.41 -5.67
N TYR A 37 -6.92 4.14 -5.83
CA TYR A 37 -5.56 3.67 -5.56
C TYR A 37 -4.52 4.37 -6.46
N LYS A 38 -4.77 4.51 -7.77
CA LYS A 38 -3.84 5.21 -8.68
C LYS A 38 -3.57 6.65 -8.26
N ASN A 39 -4.63 7.37 -7.88
CA ASN A 39 -4.51 8.74 -7.41
C ASN A 39 -3.76 8.80 -6.07
N GLY A 40 -4.11 7.91 -5.13
CA GLY A 40 -3.43 7.80 -3.83
C GLY A 40 -1.95 7.45 -3.97
N ALA A 41 -1.60 6.54 -4.88
CA ALA A 41 -0.21 6.18 -5.18
C ALA A 41 0.56 7.38 -5.74
N SER A 42 -0.04 8.17 -6.64
CA SER A 42 0.58 9.42 -7.10
C SER A 42 0.76 10.46 -5.98
N SER A 43 -0.20 10.58 -5.05
CA SER A 43 -0.05 11.43 -3.86
C SER A 43 1.08 10.94 -2.95
N PHE A 44 1.17 9.62 -2.72
CA PHE A 44 2.24 9.02 -1.94
C PHE A 44 3.62 9.22 -2.56
N VAL A 45 3.75 9.13 -3.88
CA VAL A 45 5.00 9.50 -4.59
C VAL A 45 5.34 10.97 -4.34
N ALA A 46 4.36 11.87 -4.42
CA ALA A 46 4.59 13.30 -4.22
C ALA A 46 5.05 13.63 -2.79
N SER A 47 4.46 13.01 -1.76
CA SER A 47 4.89 13.19 -0.37
C SER A 47 6.21 12.47 -0.06
N ASN A 48 6.53 11.35 -0.72
CA ASN A 48 7.88 10.77 -0.67
C ASN A 48 8.94 11.74 -1.22
N LYS A 49 8.67 12.43 -2.33
CA LYS A 49 9.59 13.45 -2.88
C LYS A 49 9.81 14.60 -1.90
N LYS A 50 8.75 15.04 -1.22
CA LYS A 50 8.86 16.07 -0.16
C LYS A 50 9.67 15.57 1.02
N LEU A 51 9.42 14.34 1.49
CA LEU A 51 10.16 13.71 2.58
C LEU A 51 11.64 13.62 2.22
N ASN A 52 11.97 13.08 1.05
CA ASN A 52 13.34 12.97 0.56
C ASN A 52 14.06 14.33 0.57
N ALA A 53 13.43 15.36 -0.01
CA ALA A 53 13.98 16.71 -0.02
C ALA A 53 14.19 17.28 1.41
N ALA A 54 13.25 17.02 2.33
CA ALA A 54 13.38 17.43 3.72
C ALA A 54 14.53 16.71 4.45
N LEU A 55 14.71 15.40 4.21
CA LEU A 55 15.80 14.60 4.76
C LEU A 55 17.18 15.05 4.24
N MET A 56 17.29 15.31 2.93
CA MET A 56 18.50 15.90 2.34
C MET A 56 18.83 17.27 2.95
N GLY A 57 17.78 18.04 3.29
CA GLY A 57 17.87 19.37 3.89
C GLY A 57 18.15 19.40 5.40
N ILE A 58 18.29 18.25 6.08
CA ILE A 58 18.61 18.21 7.51
C ILE A 58 19.99 18.83 7.78
N THR A 59 20.05 19.69 8.79
CA THR A 59 21.25 20.35 9.33
C THR A 59 21.30 20.10 10.85
N ALA A 60 22.26 20.73 11.55
CA ALA A 60 22.34 20.66 13.01
C ALA A 60 21.23 21.45 13.74
N ASP A 61 20.38 22.18 13.01
CA ASP A 61 19.32 22.97 13.62
C ASP A 61 18.02 22.17 13.79
N THR A 62 17.31 22.44 14.89
CA THR A 62 16.08 21.75 15.27
C THR A 62 14.92 22.00 14.31
N LEU A 63 14.95 23.11 13.56
CA LEU A 63 13.90 23.46 12.61
C LEU A 63 13.95 22.54 11.38
N SER A 64 15.15 22.20 10.90
CA SER A 64 15.34 21.27 9.77
C SER A 64 14.81 19.87 10.11
N VAL A 65 15.11 19.35 11.30
CA VAL A 65 14.60 18.07 11.81
C VAL A 65 13.09 18.12 11.99
N SER A 66 12.55 19.21 12.53
CA SER A 66 11.09 19.38 12.65
C SER A 66 10.38 19.37 11.30
N LYS A 67 10.97 19.97 10.26
CA LYS A 67 10.43 19.93 8.89
C LYS A 67 10.45 18.51 8.32
N ALA A 68 11.51 17.75 8.56
CA ALA A 68 11.58 16.36 8.14
C ALA A 68 10.54 15.48 8.85
N ARG A 69 10.31 15.69 10.15
CA ARG A 69 9.26 15.00 10.90
C ARG A 69 7.86 15.31 10.38
N GLU A 70 7.58 16.57 10.03
CA GLU A 70 6.29 16.93 9.43
C GLU A 70 6.12 16.33 8.02
N ALA A 71 7.17 16.36 7.20
CA ALA A 71 7.16 15.72 5.88
C ALA A 71 6.95 14.20 5.98
N LEU A 72 7.53 13.55 7.01
CA LEU A 72 7.30 12.14 7.28
C LEU A 72 5.83 11.90 7.64
N LYS A 73 5.26 12.72 8.52
CA LYS A 73 3.84 12.63 8.87
C LYS A 73 2.93 12.78 7.65
N GLU A 74 3.18 13.76 6.77
CA GLU A 74 2.45 13.90 5.51
C GLU A 74 2.55 12.64 4.64
N CYS A 75 3.76 12.11 4.47
CA CYS A 75 4.02 10.88 3.70
C CYS A 75 3.27 9.67 4.27
N ARG A 76 3.26 9.52 5.60
CA ARG A 76 2.52 8.46 6.29
C ARG A 76 1.01 8.57 6.08
N LEU A 77 0.45 9.78 6.17
CA LEU A 77 -0.98 10.00 5.91
C LEU A 77 -1.38 9.63 4.48
N ASP A 78 -0.54 9.93 3.49
CA ASP A 78 -0.79 9.52 2.11
C ASP A 78 -0.63 8.02 1.90
N TYR A 79 0.34 7.38 2.57
CA TYR A 79 0.48 5.92 2.55
C TYR A 79 -0.77 5.22 3.11
N LYS A 80 -1.30 5.70 4.24
CA LYS A 80 -2.48 5.11 4.88
C LYS A 80 -3.72 5.09 3.99
N LYS A 81 -3.86 6.06 3.07
CA LYS A 81 -4.94 6.05 2.08
C LYS A 81 -4.86 4.87 1.11
N ILE A 82 -3.67 4.34 0.84
CA ILE A 82 -3.47 3.21 -0.08
C ILE A 82 -3.09 1.90 0.62
N GLU A 83 -2.90 1.92 1.95
CA GLU A 83 -2.45 0.75 2.73
C GLU A 83 -3.42 -0.43 2.58
N PHE A 84 -4.73 -0.19 2.57
CA PHE A 84 -5.75 -1.23 2.38
C PHE A 84 -5.47 -2.09 1.13
N PHE A 85 -5.00 -1.45 0.05
CA PHE A 85 -4.74 -2.11 -1.21
C PHE A 85 -3.42 -2.87 -1.17
N THR A 86 -2.34 -2.22 -0.73
CA THR A 86 -1.02 -2.85 -0.66
C THR A 86 -1.03 -4.04 0.30
N SER A 87 -1.71 -3.92 1.44
CA SER A 87 -1.73 -4.96 2.49
C SER A 87 -2.50 -6.22 2.12
N TYR A 88 -3.15 -6.24 0.95
CA TYR A 88 -3.80 -7.42 0.40
C TYR A 88 -3.20 -7.86 -0.93
N PHE A 89 -3.00 -6.92 -1.86
CA PHE A 89 -2.56 -7.25 -3.22
C PHE A 89 -1.03 -7.23 -3.39
N PHE A 90 -0.32 -6.44 -2.59
CA PHE A 90 1.12 -6.14 -2.73
C PHE A 90 1.84 -6.22 -1.36
N LEU A 91 1.84 -7.42 -0.76
CA LEU A 91 2.36 -7.63 0.60
C LEU A 91 3.83 -7.23 0.76
N SER A 92 4.65 -7.43 -0.28
CA SER A 92 6.05 -6.99 -0.32
C SER A 92 6.18 -5.48 -0.13
N GLU A 93 5.29 -4.70 -0.74
CA GLU A 93 5.25 -3.25 -0.72
C GLU A 93 4.78 -2.76 0.65
N THR A 94 3.78 -3.41 1.25
CA THR A 94 3.40 -3.13 2.63
C THR A 94 4.54 -3.36 3.61
N ARG A 95 5.27 -4.47 3.46
CA ARG A 95 6.46 -4.74 4.28
C ARG A 95 7.52 -3.67 4.04
N PHE A 96 7.81 -3.36 2.78
CA PHE A 96 8.84 -2.40 2.43
C PHE A 96 8.54 -0.98 2.96
N TYR A 97 7.30 -0.54 2.90
CA TYR A 97 6.94 0.82 3.33
C TYR A 97 6.73 0.96 4.84
N ASN A 98 6.33 -0.09 5.56
CA ASN A 98 5.88 0.06 6.95
C ASN A 98 6.27 -1.14 7.83
N ALA A 99 7.42 -1.77 7.58
CA ALA A 99 8.01 -2.76 8.47
C ALA A 99 8.35 -2.15 9.85
N ALA A 100 8.42 -3.02 10.86
CA ALA A 100 8.87 -2.62 12.18
C ALA A 100 10.34 -2.12 12.13
N PRO A 101 10.73 -1.14 12.98
CA PRO A 101 12.08 -0.60 13.02
C PRO A 101 13.03 -1.50 13.81
N LYS A 102 13.00 -2.81 13.53
CA LYS A 102 13.81 -3.83 14.19
C LYS A 102 14.00 -5.01 13.25
N PHE A 103 15.06 -5.77 13.48
CA PHE A 103 15.25 -7.03 12.79
C PHE A 103 14.14 -8.01 13.17
N GLU A 104 13.49 -8.59 12.17
CA GLU A 104 12.49 -9.63 12.35
C GLU A 104 12.89 -10.89 11.58
N VAL A 105 12.54 -12.06 12.11
CA VAL A 105 12.71 -13.33 11.42
C VAL A 105 11.33 -13.74 10.92
N GLU A 106 11.20 -13.87 9.60
CA GLU A 106 9.96 -14.29 8.99
C GLU A 106 9.83 -15.80 9.01
N GLU A 107 8.75 -16.30 9.60
CA GLU A 107 8.38 -17.71 9.54
C GLU A 107 7.42 -17.95 8.36
N PRO A 108 7.55 -19.06 7.60
CA PRO A 108 8.44 -20.21 7.84
C PRO A 108 9.79 -20.14 7.10
N THR A 109 10.06 -19.06 6.36
CA THR A 109 11.23 -18.96 5.47
C THR A 109 12.55 -18.73 6.22
N LEU A 110 12.46 -18.32 7.49
CA LEU A 110 13.56 -17.86 8.34
C LEU A 110 14.37 -16.72 7.71
N GLU A 111 13.70 -15.91 6.89
CA GLU A 111 14.30 -14.74 6.26
C GLU A 111 14.47 -13.61 7.29
N LEU A 112 15.66 -13.01 7.32
CA LEU A 112 15.94 -11.85 8.16
C LEU A 112 15.44 -10.59 7.45
N VAL A 113 14.40 -9.97 8.02
CA VAL A 113 13.88 -8.69 7.56
C VAL A 113 14.62 -7.58 8.31
N GLU A 114 15.33 -6.74 7.56
CA GLU A 114 16.01 -5.57 8.10
C GLU A 114 15.03 -4.43 8.39
N PRO A 115 15.33 -3.54 9.36
CA PRO A 115 14.53 -2.35 9.60
C PRO A 115 14.45 -1.46 8.36
N MET A 116 13.25 -1.16 7.90
CA MET A 116 13.06 -0.35 6.69
C MET A 116 11.75 0.43 6.66
N GLY A 117 11.67 1.39 5.74
CA GLY A 117 10.46 2.14 5.47
C GLY A 117 10.15 3.22 6.50
N LEU A 118 8.88 3.60 6.58
CA LEU A 118 8.39 4.77 7.32
C LEU A 118 8.62 4.67 8.83
N GLN A 119 8.56 3.48 9.44
CA GLN A 119 8.83 3.32 10.88
C GLN A 119 10.33 3.43 11.19
N GLN A 120 11.18 2.95 10.27
CA GLN A 120 12.62 3.11 10.42
C GLN A 120 13.04 4.57 10.24
N ILE A 121 12.49 5.27 9.24
CA ILE A 121 12.71 6.71 9.07
C ILE A 121 12.22 7.48 10.32
N GLU A 122 11.08 7.10 10.90
CA GLU A 122 10.64 7.66 12.18
C GLU A 122 11.70 7.47 13.27
N THR A 123 12.14 6.23 13.50
CA THR A 123 13.13 5.92 14.55
C THR A 123 14.39 6.78 14.40
N LEU A 124 14.96 6.83 13.20
CA LEU A 124 16.17 7.62 12.89
C LEU A 124 15.96 9.14 13.07
N LEU A 125 14.77 9.67 12.78
CA LEU A 125 14.45 11.09 12.97
C LEU A 125 14.27 11.49 14.44
N PHE A 126 14.17 10.54 15.35
CA PHE A 126 13.98 10.76 16.78
C PHE A 126 15.19 10.37 17.64
N GLU A 127 16.30 9.94 17.01
CA GLU A 127 17.59 9.79 17.68
C GLU A 127 18.14 11.14 18.19
N ASP A 128 18.99 11.08 19.22
CA ASP A 128 19.63 12.26 19.81
C ASP A 128 20.57 12.96 18.80
N ASP A 129 21.29 12.18 17.99
CA ASP A 129 22.17 12.66 16.91
C ASP A 129 21.60 12.30 15.53
N VAL A 130 20.53 12.99 15.12
CA VAL A 130 19.91 12.79 13.79
C VAL A 130 20.91 12.99 12.63
N LEU A 131 21.98 13.78 12.84
CA LEU A 131 22.97 14.02 11.79
C LEU A 131 23.85 12.80 11.54
N SER A 132 24.15 11.98 12.55
CA SER A 132 24.86 10.70 12.33
C SER A 132 24.04 9.76 11.43
N GLU A 133 22.71 9.85 11.52
CA GLU A 133 21.78 8.99 10.79
C GLU A 133 21.40 9.53 9.40
N LYS A 134 21.91 10.70 9.00
CA LYS A 134 21.49 11.36 7.76
C LYS A 134 21.69 10.50 6.50
N ALA A 135 22.79 9.74 6.44
CA ALA A 135 23.06 8.84 5.32
C ALA A 135 22.02 7.71 5.24
N SER A 136 21.69 7.10 6.38
CA SER A 136 20.68 6.05 6.50
C SER A 136 19.27 6.57 6.15
N LEU A 137 18.92 7.76 6.62
CA LEU A 137 17.65 8.43 6.31
C LEU A 137 17.47 8.64 4.80
N ILE A 138 18.49 9.17 4.13
CA ILE A 138 18.45 9.40 2.68
C ILE A 138 18.34 8.06 1.95
N ALA A 139 19.14 7.05 2.32
CA ALA A 139 19.10 5.74 1.68
C ALA A 139 17.71 5.07 1.79
N GLN A 140 17.08 5.11 2.98
CA GLN A 140 15.72 4.60 3.17
C GLN A 140 14.72 5.36 2.30
N SER A 141 14.80 6.69 2.27
CA SER A 141 13.88 7.51 1.48
C SER A 141 14.05 7.37 -0.03
N ASP A 142 15.28 7.21 -0.52
CA ASP A 142 15.56 6.99 -1.95
C ASP A 142 14.98 5.64 -2.40
N ALA A 143 15.20 4.59 -1.61
CA ALA A 143 14.65 3.26 -1.88
C ALA A 143 13.11 3.28 -1.86
N MET A 144 12.52 3.95 -0.86
CA MET A 144 11.07 4.19 -0.77
C MET A 144 10.52 4.93 -1.99
N LEU A 145 11.16 6.02 -2.39
CA LEU A 145 10.72 6.81 -3.54
C LEU A 145 10.77 6.00 -4.83
N SER A 146 11.87 5.27 -5.07
CA SER A 146 12.01 4.41 -6.25
C SER A 146 10.91 3.36 -6.30
N SER A 147 10.63 2.69 -5.19
CA SER A 147 9.54 1.70 -5.12
C SER A 147 8.16 2.35 -5.31
N ALA A 148 7.93 3.51 -4.71
CA ALA A 148 6.64 4.20 -4.81
C ALA A 148 6.34 4.64 -6.26
N GLU A 149 7.37 5.04 -7.03
CA GLU A 149 7.23 5.39 -8.44
C GLU A 149 6.78 4.20 -9.31
N ASP A 150 7.07 2.98 -8.90
CA ASP A 150 6.69 1.75 -9.59
C ASP A 150 5.29 1.22 -9.23
N LEU A 151 4.62 1.74 -8.19
CA LEU A 151 3.32 1.22 -7.71
C LEU A 151 2.24 1.16 -8.78
N ASN A 152 2.20 2.14 -9.68
CA ASN A 152 1.22 2.14 -10.78
C ASN A 152 1.59 1.13 -11.88
N SER A 153 2.88 0.81 -12.04
CA SER A 153 3.35 -0.22 -12.99
C SER A 153 2.91 -1.63 -12.55
N LEU A 154 2.81 -1.88 -11.24
CA LEU A 154 2.29 -3.13 -10.67
C LEU A 154 0.84 -3.42 -11.09
N LEU A 155 0.10 -2.40 -11.53
CA LEU A 155 -1.30 -2.53 -11.97
C LEU A 155 -1.43 -3.04 -13.41
N TYR A 156 -0.33 -3.32 -14.12
CA TYR A 156 -0.39 -3.83 -15.48
C TYR A 156 -1.11 -5.18 -15.53
N GLY A 157 -2.28 -5.21 -16.20
CA GLY A 157 -3.13 -6.40 -16.27
C GLY A 157 -3.83 -6.75 -14.96
N PHE A 158 -3.75 -5.89 -13.93
CA PHE A 158 -4.37 -6.14 -12.64
C PHE A 158 -5.89 -6.20 -12.77
N LYS A 159 -6.49 -7.22 -12.13
CA LYS A 159 -7.92 -7.44 -12.01
C LYS A 159 -8.21 -7.91 -10.60
N ALA A 160 -9.31 -7.40 -10.02
CA ALA A 160 -9.84 -7.87 -8.75
C ALA A 160 -11.36 -7.92 -8.82
N ASN A 161 -11.95 -8.89 -8.14
CA ASN A 161 -13.39 -8.95 -7.93
C ASN A 161 -13.79 -8.22 -6.64
N ASP A 162 -15.09 -8.00 -6.46
CA ASP A 162 -15.61 -7.28 -5.30
C ASP A 162 -15.30 -7.98 -3.98
N ALA A 163 -15.23 -9.32 -3.94
CA ALA A 163 -14.87 -10.04 -2.72
C ALA A 163 -13.44 -9.73 -2.28
N GLN A 164 -12.49 -9.72 -3.21
CA GLN A 164 -11.09 -9.33 -2.95
C GLN A 164 -10.97 -7.87 -2.48
N ILE A 165 -11.73 -6.96 -3.09
CA ILE A 165 -11.77 -5.56 -2.67
C ILE A 165 -12.29 -5.45 -1.24
N LEU A 166 -13.43 -6.08 -0.92
CA LEU A 166 -14.00 -6.06 0.43
C LEU A 166 -13.10 -6.76 1.46
N GLU A 167 -12.38 -7.80 1.08
CA GLU A 167 -11.36 -8.45 1.92
C GLU A 167 -10.19 -7.52 2.24
N SER A 168 -9.72 -6.75 1.26
CA SER A 168 -8.65 -5.76 1.47
C SER A 168 -9.04 -4.72 2.52
N LEU A 169 -10.30 -4.26 2.52
CA LEU A 169 -10.83 -3.34 3.55
C LEU A 169 -10.94 -4.01 4.93
N ARG A 170 -11.31 -5.29 4.99
CA ARG A 170 -11.37 -6.04 6.25
C ARG A 170 -9.98 -6.18 6.89
N ILE A 171 -8.96 -6.43 6.08
CA ILE A 171 -7.58 -6.47 6.56
C ILE A 171 -7.15 -5.11 7.10
N GLU A 172 -7.46 -4.02 6.39
CA GLU A 172 -7.15 -2.68 6.85
C GLU A 172 -7.83 -2.36 8.20
N LEU A 173 -9.12 -2.72 8.35
CA LEU A 173 -9.83 -2.54 9.63
C LEU A 173 -9.15 -3.29 10.79
N ILE A 174 -8.65 -4.49 10.56
CA ILE A 174 -7.89 -5.25 11.56
C ILE A 174 -6.57 -4.54 11.88
N ARG A 175 -5.80 -4.15 10.85
CA ARG A 175 -4.52 -3.44 11.00
C ARG A 175 -4.69 -2.14 11.77
N MET A 176 -5.70 -1.35 11.43
CA MET A 176 -6.04 -0.11 12.14
C MET A 176 -6.32 -0.36 13.63
N SER A 177 -7.05 -1.43 13.93
CA SER A 177 -7.47 -1.76 15.30
C SER A 177 -6.31 -2.25 16.19
N VAL A 178 -5.33 -2.93 15.62
CA VAL A 178 -4.23 -3.55 16.39
C VAL A 178 -2.90 -2.79 16.31
N LEU A 179 -2.66 -2.03 15.22
CA LEU A 179 -1.41 -1.29 14.99
C LEU A 179 -1.60 0.23 14.95
N SER A 180 -2.44 0.74 14.05
CA SER A 180 -2.51 2.19 13.80
C SER A 180 -3.06 2.98 15.00
N ILE A 181 -4.19 2.54 15.58
CA ILE A 181 -4.87 3.30 16.65
C ILE A 181 -4.07 3.32 17.96
N SER A 182 -3.29 2.27 18.22
CA SER A 182 -2.39 2.18 19.39
C SER A 182 -1.11 3.01 19.20
N GLY A 183 -0.86 3.49 17.98
CA GLY A 183 0.36 4.21 17.62
C GLY A 183 1.57 3.31 17.39
N TYR A 184 1.38 2.00 17.18
CA TYR A 184 2.47 1.07 16.90
C TYR A 184 3.28 1.53 15.68
N ASP A 185 2.58 1.88 14.59
CA ASP A 185 3.23 2.28 13.34
C ASP A 185 3.93 3.65 13.40
N ALA A 186 3.55 4.51 14.34
CA ALA A 186 3.99 5.91 14.46
C ALA A 186 4.22 6.28 15.93
N SER A 187 5.14 5.55 16.55
CA SER A 187 5.31 5.53 18.00
C SER A 187 5.87 6.83 18.56
N PHE A 188 6.61 7.61 17.76
CA PHE A 188 7.22 8.86 18.19
C PHE A 188 6.46 10.09 17.68
N LEU A 189 5.96 10.07 16.45
CA LEU A 189 5.14 11.12 15.84
C LEU A 189 3.76 11.25 16.51
N LYS A 190 3.28 10.17 17.14
CA LYS A 190 1.95 10.10 17.76
C LYS A 190 0.82 10.42 16.77
N SER A 191 1.00 10.10 15.49
CA SER A 191 0.04 10.34 14.41
C SER A 191 -1.00 9.22 14.23
N GLY A 192 -1.01 8.19 15.09
CA GLY A 192 -1.88 7.01 14.96
C GLY A 192 -3.37 7.32 14.77
N ILE A 193 -3.91 8.33 15.48
CA ILE A 193 -5.31 8.76 15.31
C ILE A 193 -5.54 9.39 13.92
N SER A 194 -4.67 10.29 13.48
CA SER A 194 -4.80 10.91 12.15
C SER A 194 -4.57 9.92 11.01
N GLU A 195 -3.69 8.94 11.20
CA GLU A 195 -3.46 7.84 10.25
C GLU A 195 -4.68 6.92 10.17
N THR A 196 -5.28 6.59 11.30
CA THR A 196 -6.55 5.83 11.36
C THR A 196 -7.69 6.60 10.67
N ALA A 197 -7.75 7.92 10.83
CA ALA A 197 -8.73 8.74 10.13
C ALA A 197 -8.55 8.67 8.60
N ALA A 198 -7.31 8.79 8.10
CA ALA A 198 -6.99 8.68 6.67
C ALA A 198 -7.36 7.30 6.09
N SER A 199 -7.06 6.20 6.79
CA SER A 199 -7.50 4.85 6.38
C SER A 199 -9.03 4.74 6.37
N THR A 200 -9.72 5.34 7.34
CA THR A 200 -11.19 5.31 7.43
C THR A 200 -11.83 6.06 6.25
N GLU A 201 -11.29 7.23 5.90
CA GLU A 201 -11.73 8.00 4.73
C GLU A 201 -11.56 7.19 3.44
N ALA A 202 -10.42 6.50 3.28
CA ALA A 202 -10.22 5.59 2.15
C ALA A 202 -11.27 4.48 2.11
N ILE A 203 -11.52 3.80 3.23
CA ILE A 203 -12.56 2.76 3.32
C ILE A 203 -13.92 3.30 2.90
N GLN A 204 -14.30 4.51 3.33
CA GLN A 204 -15.58 5.13 2.94
C GLN A 204 -15.69 5.36 1.42
N GLU A 205 -14.63 5.90 0.80
CA GLU A 205 -14.61 6.12 -0.65
C GLU A 205 -14.65 4.81 -1.44
N ILE A 206 -13.99 3.75 -0.95
CA ILE A 206 -14.03 2.43 -1.60
C ILE A 206 -15.40 1.77 -1.45
N LEU A 207 -16.09 1.95 -0.33
CA LEU A 207 -17.41 1.37 -0.09
C LEU A 207 -18.53 2.07 -0.86
N ARG A 208 -18.31 3.29 -1.34
CA ARG A 208 -19.34 4.13 -1.98
C ARG A 208 -20.10 3.46 -3.14
N PRO A 209 -19.49 2.65 -4.03
CA PRO A 209 -20.23 1.95 -5.10
C PRO A 209 -21.15 0.82 -4.59
N TYR A 210 -20.98 0.36 -3.35
CA TYR A 210 -21.72 -0.77 -2.78
C TYR A 210 -22.94 -0.35 -1.93
N ILE A 211 -23.17 0.95 -1.75
CA ILE A 211 -24.20 1.55 -0.89
C ILE A 211 -25.12 2.40 -1.75
#